data_AF-A0A955QLT8-F1
#
_entry.id   AF-A0A955QLT8-F1
#
_cell.length_a   1.000
_cell.length_b   1.000
_cell.length_c   1.000
_cell.angle_alpha   90.00
_cell.angle_beta   90.00
_cell.angle_gamma   90.00
#
_symmetry.space_group_name_H-M   'P 1'
#
loop_
_entity.id
_entity.type
_entity.pdbx_description
1 polymer ?
#
loop_
_entity_poly.entity_id
_entity_poly.type
_entity_poly.pdbx_seq_one_letter_code
_entity_poly.pdbx_strand_id
1 'polypeptide(L)'
;SDQTESVVKSFLDPRIVYVKHPQNIGAIRNYNYCLEQAQGKYFLLLHDDDLIDADFLETCMHAVKYVDEIGVIQTGVRVIDDYGREIHSHLNQGNGDSTRG
;
A
#
# COMPACT_ATOMS: atom_id res chain seq x y z
N SER A 1 -8.74 -23.54 -0.82
CA SER A 1 -8.18 -22.34 -1.51
C SER A 1 -9.35 -21.40 -1.70
N ASP A 2 -9.17 -20.14 -1.36
CA ASP A 2 -10.12 -19.06 -1.63
C ASP A 2 -10.18 -18.73 -3.14
N GLN A 3 -10.97 -17.70 -3.50
CA GLN A 3 -11.15 -17.23 -4.88
C GLN A 3 -10.13 -16.16 -5.30
N THR A 4 -9.10 -15.90 -4.48
CA THR A 4 -8.12 -14.82 -4.69
C THR A 4 -7.42 -14.93 -6.04
N GLU A 5 -6.96 -16.14 -6.39
CA GLU A 5 -6.29 -16.39 -7.67
C GLU A 5 -7.19 -16.08 -8.88
N SER A 6 -8.47 -16.48 -8.83
CA SER A 6 -9.42 -16.20 -9.91
C SER A 6 -9.73 -14.71 -10.04
N VAL A 7 -9.85 -14.00 -8.92
CA VAL A 7 -10.08 -12.55 -8.91
C VAL A 7 -8.88 -11.82 -9.50
N VAL A 8 -7.65 -12.12 -9.04
CA VAL A 8 -6.44 -11.47 -9.55
C VAL A 8 -6.26 -11.74 -11.05
N LYS A 9 -6.47 -12.99 -11.51
CA LYS A 9 -6.39 -13.35 -12.93
C LYS A 9 -7.46 -12.70 -13.82
N SER A 10 -8.54 -12.17 -13.24
CA SER A 10 -9.56 -11.44 -14.00
C SER A 10 -9.08 -10.05 -14.45
N PHE A 11 -8.07 -9.49 -13.79
CA PHE A 11 -7.44 -8.25 -14.20
C PHE A 11 -6.44 -8.52 -15.32
N LEU A 12 -6.62 -7.87 -16.48
CA LEU A 12 -5.75 -8.00 -17.65
C LEU A 12 -4.65 -6.94 -17.70
N ASP A 13 -4.38 -6.26 -16.59
CA ASP A 13 -3.37 -5.21 -16.51
C ASP A 13 -1.97 -5.82 -16.40
N PRO A 14 -1.04 -5.55 -17.34
CA PRO A 14 0.29 -6.14 -17.35
C PRO A 14 1.16 -5.68 -16.17
N ARG A 15 0.76 -4.63 -15.44
CA ARG A 15 1.43 -4.18 -14.21
C ARG A 15 1.15 -5.09 -13.02
N ILE A 16 0.14 -5.95 -13.10
CA ILE A 16 -0.24 -6.88 -12.03
C ILE A 16 0.51 -8.20 -12.22
N VAL A 17 1.35 -8.54 -11.25
CA VAL A 17 2.07 -9.82 -11.21
C VAL A 17 1.58 -10.62 -10.01
N TYR A 18 1.00 -11.79 -10.27
CA TYR A 18 0.51 -12.69 -9.23
C TYR A 18 1.51 -13.82 -8.99
N VAL A 19 1.92 -13.99 -7.73
CA VAL A 19 2.73 -15.12 -7.28
C VAL A 19 2.00 -15.88 -6.20
N LYS A 20 1.86 -17.19 -6.38
CA LYS A 20 1.26 -18.09 -5.39
C LYS A 20 2.32 -19.06 -4.87
N HIS A 21 2.53 -19.06 -3.56
CA HIS A 21 3.40 -20.04 -2.93
C HIS A 21 2.73 -21.42 -2.89
N PRO A 22 3.50 -22.52 -3.04
CA PRO A 22 2.96 -23.87 -2.98
C PRO A 22 2.42 -24.25 -1.58
N GLN A 23 2.84 -23.52 -0.54
CA GLN A 23 2.38 -23.68 0.84
C GLN A 23 2.33 -22.30 1.54
N ASN A 24 1.52 -22.18 2.59
CA ASN A 24 1.46 -20.95 3.39
C ASN A 24 2.79 -20.75 4.13
N ILE A 25 3.49 -19.65 3.83
CA ILE A 25 4.79 -19.30 4.44
C ILE A 25 4.67 -18.34 5.62
N GLY A 26 3.45 -17.90 5.95
CA GLY A 26 3.16 -16.88 6.96
C GLY A 26 3.37 -15.45 6.44
N ALA A 27 2.71 -14.50 7.10
CA ALA A 27 2.64 -13.10 6.70
C ALA A 27 4.03 -12.43 6.55
N ILE A 28 4.89 -12.54 7.57
CA ILE A 28 6.21 -11.87 7.56
C ILE A 28 7.08 -12.35 6.39
N ARG A 29 7.09 -13.66 6.11
CA ARG A 29 7.86 -14.21 4.98
C ARG A 29 7.25 -13.77 3.64
N ASN A 30 5.92 -13.67 3.58
CA ASN A 30 5.24 -13.14 2.41
C ASN A 30 5.60 -11.66 2.16
N TYR A 31 5.64 -10.82 3.19
CA TYR A 31 6.01 -9.40 3.07
C TYR A 31 7.47 -9.24 2.59
N ASN A 32 8.39 -10.02 3.17
CA ASN A 32 9.79 -10.01 2.74
C ASN A 32 9.92 -10.49 1.29
N TYR A 33 9.17 -11.52 0.88
CA TYR A 33 9.15 -11.97 -0.50
C TYR A 33 8.67 -10.86 -1.45
N CYS A 34 7.58 -10.15 -1.11
CA CYS A 34 7.13 -9.01 -1.90
C CYS A 34 8.19 -7.91 -2.02
N LEU A 35 8.91 -7.60 -0.94
CA LEU A 35 9.99 -6.63 -0.94
C LEU A 35 11.16 -7.09 -1.84
N GLU A 36 11.57 -8.36 -1.77
CA GLU A 36 12.62 -8.93 -2.60
C GLU A 36 12.27 -8.95 -4.10
N GLN A 37 10.98 -9.09 -4.44
CA GLN A 37 10.51 -9.05 -5.83
C GLN A 37 10.28 -7.63 -6.37
N ALA A 38 10.24 -6.61 -5.51
CA ALA A 38 9.97 -5.24 -5.92
C ALA A 38 11.11 -4.66 -6.78
N GLN A 39 10.74 -4.01 -7.88
CA GLN A 39 11.69 -3.42 -8.84
C GLN A 39 11.63 -1.88 -8.87
N GLY A 40 10.74 -1.29 -8.07
CA GLY A 40 10.53 0.15 -8.02
C GLY A 40 11.59 0.89 -7.18
N LYS A 41 11.74 2.20 -7.43
CA LYS A 41 12.56 3.08 -6.56
C LYS A 41 11.96 3.25 -5.16
N TYR A 42 10.64 3.14 -5.06
CA TYR A 42 9.88 3.19 -3.81
C TYR A 42 9.07 1.90 -3.67
N PHE A 43 8.86 1.47 -2.43
CA PHE A 43 8.08 0.28 -2.09
C PHE A 43 6.93 0.65 -1.16
N LEU A 44 5.74 0.16 -1.47
CA LEU A 44 4.55 0.24 -0.62
C LEU A 44 4.09 -1.19 -0.34
N LEU A 45 4.05 -1.56 0.94
CA LEU A 45 3.37 -2.77 1.38
C LEU A 45 1.91 -2.39 1.67
N LEU A 46 0.98 -2.94 0.87
CA LEU A 46 -0.45 -2.71 1.01
C LEU A 46 -1.14 -4.05 1.29
N HIS A 47 -1.92 -4.11 2.37
CA HIS A 47 -2.68 -5.31 2.73
C HIS A 47 -3.97 -5.42 1.89
N ASP A 48 -4.49 -6.64 1.76
CA ASP A 48 -5.67 -6.96 0.96
C ASP A 48 -6.99 -6.48 1.59
N ASP A 49 -6.97 -6.14 2.88
CA ASP A 49 -8.06 -5.54 3.64
C ASP A 49 -7.95 -4.02 3.81
N ASP A 50 -6.89 -3.40 3.28
CA ASP A 50 -6.67 -1.96 3.34
C ASP A 50 -7.11 -1.23 2.07
N LEU A 51 -7.43 0.06 2.21
CA LEU A 51 -7.70 0.99 1.11
C LEU A 51 -6.74 2.18 1.17
N ILE A 52 -6.44 2.74 0.00
CA ILE A 52 -5.70 4.00 -0.14
C ILE A 52 -6.55 5.06 -0.83
N ASP A 53 -6.30 6.32 -0.49
CA ASP A 53 -6.95 7.45 -1.16
C ASP A 53 -6.51 7.56 -2.63
N ALA A 54 -7.40 8.07 -3.47
CA ALA A 54 -7.15 8.18 -4.92
C ALA A 54 -5.91 9.03 -5.25
N ASP A 55 -5.58 9.98 -4.39
CA ASP A 55 -4.43 10.89 -4.49
C ASP A 55 -3.21 10.44 -3.65
N PHE A 56 -3.27 9.28 -2.99
CA PHE A 56 -2.23 8.82 -2.06
C PHE A 56 -0.84 8.78 -2.69
N LEU A 57 -0.73 8.17 -3.88
CA LEU A 57 0.55 8.06 -4.58
C LEU A 57 1.05 9.42 -5.07
N GLU A 58 0.16 10.28 -5.56
CA GLU A 58 0.51 11.64 -5.99
C GLU A 58 1.05 12.46 -4.81
N THR A 59 0.35 12.42 -3.68
CA THR A 59 0.74 13.09 -2.43
C THR A 59 2.11 12.61 -1.94
N CYS A 60 2.32 11.30 -1.89
CA CYS A 60 3.63 10.73 -1.53
C CYS A 60 4.73 11.20 -2.47
N MET A 61 4.50 11.16 -3.79
CA MET A 61 5.52 11.56 -4.77
C MET A 61 5.74 13.08 -4.85
N HIS A 62 4.77 13.88 -4.42
CA HIS A 62 4.97 15.32 -4.25
C HIS A 62 5.97 15.60 -3.12
N ALA A 63 5.80 14.96 -1.96
CA ALA A 63 6.72 15.10 -0.82
C ALA A 63 8.17 14.76 -1.18
N VAL A 64 8.37 13.74 -2.03
CA VAL A 64 9.69 13.33 -2.53
C VAL A 64 10.47 14.44 -3.22
N LYS A 65 9.80 15.39 -3.87
CA LYS A 65 10.47 16.43 -4.67
C LYS A 65 11.26 17.43 -3.83
N TYR A 66 11.01 17.51 -2.53
CA TYR A 66 11.54 18.58 -1.66
C TYR A 66 12.63 18.11 -0.71
N VAL A 67 13.06 16.84 -0.80
CA VAL A 67 14.02 16.22 0.11
C VAL A 67 14.97 15.32 -0.68
N ASP A 68 16.27 15.51 -0.47
CA ASP A 68 17.31 14.80 -1.24
C ASP A 68 17.42 13.31 -0.85
N GLU A 69 17.16 12.98 0.42
CA GLU A 69 17.18 11.61 0.94
C GLU A 69 15.94 11.36 1.81
N ILE A 70 15.19 10.29 1.47
CA ILE A 70 14.00 9.86 2.21
C ILE A 70 14.18 8.43 2.65
N GLY A 71 14.04 8.20 3.95
CA GLY A 71 13.91 6.86 4.51
C GLY A 71 12.48 6.32 4.44
N VAL A 72 11.50 7.12 4.84
CA VAL A 72 10.08 6.71 4.96
C VAL A 72 9.16 7.90 4.63
N ILE A 73 8.04 7.60 3.97
CA ILE A 73 6.90 8.52 3.80
C ILE A 73 5.73 7.93 4.58
N GLN A 74 5.08 8.76 5.38
CA GLN A 74 3.90 8.39 6.14
C GLN A 74 2.78 9.40 5.84
N THR A 75 1.55 8.93 5.71
CA THR A 75 0.34 9.76 5.57
C THR A 75 -0.56 9.60 6.80
N GLY A 76 -1.65 10.36 6.84
CA GLY A 76 -2.72 10.08 7.81
C GLY A 76 -3.34 8.71 7.53
N VAL A 77 -3.96 8.14 8.57
CA VAL A 77 -4.64 6.84 8.51
C VAL A 77 -6.05 6.99 9.07
N ARG A 78 -7.03 6.35 8.42
CA ARG A 78 -8.41 6.25 8.89
C ARG A 78 -8.74 4.77 9.10
N VAL A 79 -9.26 4.45 10.28
CA VAL A 79 -9.82 3.13 10.57
C VAL A 79 -11.28 3.17 10.15
N ILE A 80 -11.65 2.29 9.23
CA ILE A 80 -13.01 2.16 8.70
C ILE A 80 -13.60 0.81 9.10
N ASP A 81 -14.92 0.71 9.16
CA ASP A 81 -15.62 -0.57 9.27
C ASP A 81 -15.80 -1.26 7.91
N ASP A 82 -16.39 -2.46 7.93
CA ASP A 82 -16.67 -3.26 6.72
C ASP A 82 -17.66 -2.59 5.73
N TYR A 83 -18.31 -1.50 6.13
CA TYR A 83 -19.19 -0.67 5.29
C TYR A 83 -18.49 0.60 4.78
N GLY A 84 -17.20 0.76 5.06
CA GLY A 84 -16.40 1.92 4.68
C GLY A 84 -16.64 3.15 5.56
N ARG A 85 -17.32 3.03 6.70
CA ARG A 85 -17.59 4.15 7.61
C ARG A 85 -16.41 4.37 8.53
N GLU A 86 -15.95 5.60 8.65
CA GLU A 86 -14.87 5.96 9.57
C GLU A 86 -15.27 5.73 11.04
N ILE A 87 -14.43 4.98 11.75
CA ILE A 87 -14.50 4.76 13.19
C ILE A 87 -13.56 5.74 13.91
N HIS A 88 -12.35 5.90 13.39
CA HIS A 88 -11.30 6.74 13.97
C HIS A 88 -10.31 7.23 12.92
N SER A 89 -9.68 8.37 13.15
CA SER A 89 -8.63 8.90 12.28
C SER A 89 -7.42 9.45 13.03
N HIS A 90 -6.26 9.23 12.43
CA HIS A 90 -4.99 9.81 12.83
C HIS A 90 -4.46 10.64 11.67
N LEU A 91 -4.60 11.96 11.78
CA LEU A 91 -3.99 12.87 10.82
C LEU A 91 -2.47 12.82 10.95
N ASN A 92 -1.75 12.87 9.83
CA ASN A 92 -0.32 13.07 9.89
C ASN A 92 -0.03 14.51 10.35
N GLN A 93 0.55 14.63 11.55
CA GLN A 93 0.96 15.91 12.14
C GLN A 93 2.45 16.21 11.92
N GLY A 94 3.13 15.46 11.05
CA GLY A 94 4.51 15.74 10.68
C GLY A 94 4.65 17.10 10.00
N ASN A 95 5.74 17.81 10.29
CA ASN A 95 6.08 19.12 9.69
C ASN A 95 6.45 19.06 8.19
N GLY A 96 6.21 17.94 7.51
CA GLY A 96 6.31 17.80 6.05
C GLY A 96 4.89 17.82 5.49
N ASP A 97 4.61 18.81 4.64
CA ASP A 97 3.31 19.10 3.99
C ASP A 97 2.20 18.08 4.29
N SER A 98 1.48 18.33 5.39
CA SER A 98 0.19 17.70 5.64
C SER A 98 -0.79 18.32 4.65
N THR A 99 -0.82 17.82 3.42
CA THR A 99 -1.85 18.20 2.45
C THR A 99 -3.18 17.65 2.95
N ARG A 100 -3.91 18.50 3.66
CA ARG A 100 -5.34 18.36 3.86
C ARG A 100 -6.00 18.47 2.49
N GLY A 101 -6.35 17.33 1.89
CA GLY A 101 -7.45 17.26 0.93
C GLY A 101 -8.78 17.50 1.63
#